data_AF-A0A0B4HQJ0-F1
#
_entry.id   AF-A0A0B4HQJ0-F1
#
_cell.length_a   1.000
_cell.length_b   1.000
_cell.length_c   1.000
_cell.angle_alpha   90.00
_cell.angle_beta   90.00
_cell.angle_gamma   90.00
#
_symmetry.space_group_name_H-M   'P 1'
#
loop_
_entity.id
_entity.type
_entity.pdbx_description
1 polymer ?
#
loop_
_entity_poly.entity_id
_entity_poly.type
_entity_poly.pdbx_seq_one_letter_code
_entity_poly.pdbx_strand_id
1 'polypeptide(L)'
;MATAGRAPASIGNDETATNPRGIPYAPFVDRVEDYVATREEVEPTLRSFQEMISKYQFMEMNLQRRMAGLKDKIPEIQKTLDTVRFLKLRKANVMLSYTTDEAETLLSSKLATANTSLSHCEEDLDFLREQITTMEVATARVYNWEVVQKRKDKSGEEVTKGQSGEKTGPSKN
;
A
#
# COMPACT_ATOMS: atom_id res chain seq x y z
N MET A 1 39.80 5.98 -23.81
CA MET A 1 39.44 4.80 -23.00
C MET A 1 38.10 5.07 -22.33
N ALA A 2 37.26 4.04 -22.27
CA ALA A 2 35.81 4.10 -22.44
C ALA A 2 35.02 4.87 -21.37
N THR A 3 34.08 5.68 -21.86
CA THR A 3 32.92 6.23 -21.17
C THR A 3 31.99 5.07 -20.77
N ALA A 4 31.91 4.77 -19.47
CA ALA A 4 30.93 3.85 -18.94
C ALA A 4 29.53 4.49 -19.08
N GLY A 5 28.75 3.97 -20.04
CA GLY A 5 27.35 4.30 -20.20
C GLY A 5 26.59 3.93 -18.93
N ARG A 6 26.07 4.93 -18.22
CA ARG A 6 25.01 4.73 -17.24
C ARG A 6 23.78 4.37 -18.04
N ALA A 7 23.39 3.09 -17.99
CA ALA A 7 22.14 2.64 -18.55
C ALA A 7 20.99 3.45 -17.92
N PRO A 8 19.97 3.87 -18.70
CA PRO A 8 18.73 4.34 -18.10
C PRO A 8 18.19 3.15 -17.30
N ALA A 9 17.82 3.37 -16.04
CA ALA A 9 17.09 2.39 -15.26
C ALA A 9 15.78 2.16 -15.98
N SER A 10 15.76 1.13 -16.83
CA SER A 10 14.58 0.67 -17.53
C SER A 10 13.54 0.33 -16.48
N ILE A 11 12.37 0.95 -16.58
CA ILE A 11 11.14 0.44 -16.00
C ILE A 11 10.86 -0.89 -16.70
N GLY A 12 11.51 -1.95 -16.22
CA GLY A 12 11.44 -3.28 -16.77
C GLY A 12 11.14 -4.23 -15.64
N ASN A 13 9.85 -4.49 -15.41
CA ASN A 13 9.33 -5.71 -14.78
C ASN A 13 10.14 -6.28 -13.60
N ASP A 14 10.52 -5.47 -12.62
CA ASP A 14 10.84 -6.05 -11.31
C ASP A 14 9.51 -6.48 -10.71
N GLU A 15 9.24 -7.78 -10.81
CA GLU A 15 8.19 -8.49 -10.09
C GLU A 15 8.11 -7.89 -8.68
N THR A 16 7.02 -7.16 -8.41
CA THR A 16 6.67 -6.74 -7.06
C THR A 16 6.69 -8.01 -6.22
N ALA A 17 7.77 -8.23 -5.47
CA ALA A 17 8.00 -9.42 -4.67
C ALA A 17 6.74 -9.59 -3.84
N THR A 18 5.84 -10.48 -4.22
CA THR A 18 4.49 -10.49 -3.65
C THR A 18 4.61 -11.28 -2.36
N ASN A 19 4.05 -10.75 -1.26
CA ASN A 19 4.00 -11.50 -0.01
C ASN A 19 3.36 -12.87 -0.31
N PRO A 20 3.70 -13.99 0.37
CA PRO A 20 2.91 -15.24 0.31
C PRO A 20 1.39 -15.10 0.46
N ARG A 21 0.91 -13.89 0.79
CA ARG A 21 -0.49 -13.46 0.89
C ARG A 21 -1.06 -12.76 -0.36
N GLY A 22 -0.31 -12.63 -1.45
CA GLY A 22 -0.81 -12.10 -2.73
C GLY A 22 -0.85 -10.58 -2.82
N ILE A 23 -0.41 -9.85 -1.78
CA ILE A 23 -0.35 -8.39 -1.77
C ILE A 23 0.99 -7.96 -2.38
N PRO A 24 0.98 -7.17 -3.48
CA PRO A 24 2.19 -6.61 -4.07
C PRO A 24 2.92 -5.72 -3.07
N TYR A 25 4.24 -5.84 -2.99
CA TYR A 25 5.04 -4.88 -2.24
C TYR A 25 5.16 -3.56 -2.99
N ALA A 26 5.16 -2.49 -2.22
CA ALA A 26 5.38 -1.14 -2.69
C ALA A 26 6.86 -1.01 -3.03
N PRO A 27 7.22 -0.54 -4.24
CA PRO A 27 8.61 -0.28 -4.57
C PRO A 27 9.16 0.77 -3.60
N PHE A 28 10.27 0.45 -2.95
CA PHE A 28 10.90 1.35 -2.00
C PHE A 28 11.71 2.42 -2.76
N VAL A 29 11.24 3.67 -2.70
CA VAL A 29 11.91 4.80 -3.37
C VAL A 29 12.90 5.43 -2.41
N ASP A 30 14.12 4.87 -2.36
CA ASP A 30 15.21 5.40 -1.52
C ASP A 30 15.76 6.72 -2.05
N ARG A 31 16.10 6.76 -3.34
CA ARG A 31 16.62 7.94 -4.00
C ARG A 31 15.72 8.31 -5.16
N VAL A 32 15.09 9.47 -5.05
CA VAL A 32 14.23 10.03 -6.11
C VAL A 32 14.96 10.13 -7.45
N GLU A 33 16.26 10.40 -7.41
CA GLU A 33 17.16 10.53 -8.56
C GLU A 33 17.35 9.23 -9.37
N ASP A 34 17.04 8.08 -8.78
CA ASP A 34 17.10 6.78 -9.46
C ASP A 34 15.80 6.47 -10.22
N TYR A 35 14.71 7.16 -9.89
CA TYR A 35 13.38 7.01 -10.51
C TYR A 35 13.00 8.16 -11.43
N VAL A 36 13.53 9.36 -11.15
CA VAL A 36 13.23 10.58 -11.89
C VAL A 36 14.55 11.30 -12.14
N ALA A 37 15.05 11.18 -13.38
CA ALA A 37 16.28 11.85 -13.80
C ALA A 37 15.98 13.24 -14.37
N THR A 38 14.80 13.42 -14.95
CA THR A 38 14.39 14.66 -15.61
C THR A 38 13.02 15.14 -15.12
N ARG A 39 12.76 16.45 -15.25
CA ARG A 39 11.49 17.05 -14.82
C ARG A 39 10.27 16.47 -15.54
N GLU A 40 10.44 16.01 -16.78
CA GLU A 40 9.35 15.42 -17.59
C GLU A 40 8.91 14.04 -17.07
N GLU A 41 9.78 13.33 -16.34
CA GLU A 41 9.51 12.01 -15.75
C GLU A 41 8.80 12.09 -14.38
N VAL A 42 8.77 13.27 -13.75
CA VAL A 42 8.13 13.48 -12.44
C VAL A 42 6.64 13.16 -12.50
N GLU A 43 5.92 13.80 -13.43
CA GLU A 43 4.47 13.65 -13.55
C GLU A 43 4.00 12.21 -13.83
N PRO A 44 4.57 11.46 -14.80
CA PRO A 44 4.16 10.08 -15.02
C PRO A 44 4.50 9.17 -13.83
N THR A 45 5.61 9.42 -13.12
CA THR A 45 5.97 8.66 -11.92
C THR A 45 4.99 8.92 -10.77
N LEU A 46 4.62 10.19 -10.54
CA LEU A 46 3.60 10.57 -9.56
C LEU A 46 2.23 9.95 -9.88
N ARG A 47 1.83 9.91 -11.15
CA ARG A 47 0.58 9.26 -11.57
C ARG A 47 0.61 7.75 -11.25
N SER A 48 1.71 7.07 -11.56
CA SER A 48 1.88 5.64 -11.22
C SER A 48 1.81 5.38 -9.71
N PHE A 49 2.42 6.24 -8.89
CA PHE A 49 2.34 6.13 -7.43
C PHE A 49 0.93 6.36 -6.90
N GLN A 50 0.19 7.34 -7.44
CA GLN A 50 -1.22 7.58 -7.11
C GLN A 50 -2.12 6.39 -7.49
N GLU A 51 -1.87 5.75 -8.65
CA GLU A 51 -2.58 4.54 -9.05
C GLU A 51 -2.31 3.37 -8.09
N MET A 52 -1.06 3.21 -7.62
CA MET A 52 -0.72 2.21 -6.61
C MET A 52 -1.39 2.48 -5.27
N ILE A 53 -1.39 3.74 -4.79
CA ILE A 53 -2.12 4.13 -3.57
C ILE A 53 -3.61 3.78 -3.70
N SER A 54 -4.22 4.11 -4.84
CA SER A 54 -5.63 3.80 -5.11
C SER A 54 -5.92 2.30 -5.07
N LYS A 55 -5.00 1.46 -5.59
CA LYS A 55 -5.10 0.00 -5.51
C LYS A 55 -4.99 -0.51 -4.07
N TYR A 56 -4.03 0.01 -3.28
CA TYR A 56 -3.89 -0.36 -1.88
C TYR A 56 -5.12 0.05 -1.05
N GLN A 57 -5.63 1.26 -1.23
CA GLN A 57 -6.87 1.73 -0.58
C GLN A 57 -8.09 0.88 -0.95
N PHE A 58 -8.21 0.48 -2.23
CA PHE A 58 -9.28 -0.41 -2.65
C PHE A 58 -9.18 -1.79 -1.99
N MET A 59 -7.97 -2.35 -1.91
CA MET A 59 -7.72 -3.61 -1.20
C MET A 59 -8.01 -3.48 0.31
N GLU A 60 -7.60 -2.38 0.94
CA GLU A 60 -7.88 -2.09 2.35
C GLU A 60 -9.40 -2.05 2.59
N MET A 61 -10.15 -1.32 1.76
CA MET A 61 -11.60 -1.23 1.87
C MET A 61 -12.28 -2.59 1.73
N ASN A 62 -11.79 -3.44 0.81
CA ASN A 62 -12.35 -4.79 0.63
C ASN A 62 -12.08 -5.69 1.84
N LEU A 63 -10.85 -5.68 2.37
CA LEU A 63 -10.49 -6.42 3.58
C LEU A 63 -11.27 -5.93 4.79
N GLN A 64 -11.39 -4.61 4.96
CA GLN A 64 -12.12 -4.00 6.06
C GLN A 64 -13.62 -4.37 6.03
N ARG A 65 -14.25 -4.43 4.85
CA ARG A 65 -15.63 -4.93 4.69
C ARG A 65 -15.75 -6.40 5.09
N ARG A 66 -14.77 -7.23 4.71
CA ARG A 66 -14.74 -8.65 5.04
C ARG A 66 -14.56 -8.87 6.55
N MET A 67 -13.68 -8.10 7.18
CA MET A 67 -13.47 -8.09 8.62
C MET A 67 -14.73 -7.66 9.39
N ALA A 68 -15.41 -6.61 8.94
CA ALA A 68 -16.66 -6.17 9.58
C ALA A 68 -17.69 -7.31 9.60
N GLY A 69 -17.88 -7.98 8.46
CA GLY A 69 -18.77 -9.15 8.39
C GLY A 69 -18.34 -10.30 9.30
N LEU A 70 -17.04 -10.55 9.45
CA LEU A 70 -16.52 -11.57 10.37
C LEU A 70 -16.72 -11.16 11.85
N LYS A 71 -16.46 -9.89 12.20
CA LYS A 71 -16.65 -9.35 13.56
C LYS A 71 -18.11 -9.40 14.01
N ASP A 72 -19.06 -9.26 13.09
CA ASP A 72 -20.49 -9.43 13.38
C ASP A 72 -20.89 -10.91 13.50
N LYS A 73 -20.29 -11.79 12.68
CA LYS A 73 -20.63 -13.23 12.63
C LYS A 73 -20.08 -14.02 13.83
N ILE A 74 -18.88 -13.70 14.29
CA ILE A 74 -18.21 -14.42 15.40
C ILE A 74 -19.08 -14.47 16.66
N PRO A 75 -19.65 -13.36 17.19
CA PRO A 75 -20.50 -13.43 18.38
C PRO A 75 -21.82 -14.17 18.13
N GLU A 76 -22.35 -14.16 16.91
CA GLU A 76 -23.53 -14.96 16.53
C GLU A 76 -23.25 -16.46 16.63
N ILE A 77 -22.09 -16.91 16.10
CA ILE A 77 -21.65 -18.31 16.17
C ILE A 77 -21.36 -18.71 17.62
N GLN A 78 -20.70 -17.84 18.40
CA GLN A 78 -20.42 -18.06 19.82
C GLN A 78 -21.74 -18.25 20.61
N LYS A 79 -22.70 -17.36 20.41
CA LYS A 79 -24.01 -17.44 21.07
C LYS A 79 -24.77 -18.71 20.68
N THR A 80 -24.67 -19.13 19.41
CA THR A 80 -25.27 -20.38 18.93
C THR A 80 -24.59 -21.61 19.55
N LEU A 81 -23.27 -21.57 19.74
CA LEU A 81 -22.53 -22.62 20.42
C LEU A 81 -22.96 -22.73 21.89
N ASP A 82 -23.13 -21.60 22.57
CA ASP A 82 -23.56 -21.56 23.97
C ASP A 82 -24.99 -22.10 24.15
N THR A 83 -25.90 -21.80 23.22
CA THR A 83 -27.26 -22.38 23.26
C THR A 83 -27.25 -23.89 23.03
N VAL A 84 -26.42 -24.40 22.11
CA VAL A 84 -26.27 -25.85 21.89
C VAL A 84 -25.70 -26.54 23.14
N ARG A 85 -24.68 -25.96 23.78
CA ARG A 85 -24.13 -26.45 25.04
C ARG A 85 -25.16 -26.46 26.17
N PHE A 86 -25.98 -25.42 26.25
CA PHE A 86 -27.06 -25.33 27.24
C PHE A 86 -28.13 -26.40 27.04
N LEU A 87 -28.52 -26.69 25.80
CA LEU A 87 -29.47 -27.76 25.46
C LEU A 87 -28.91 -29.14 25.83
N LYS A 88 -27.62 -29.37 25.57
CA LYS A 88 -26.89 -30.58 25.98
C LYS A 88 -26.88 -30.76 27.50
N LEU A 89 -26.61 -29.68 28.26
CA LEU A 89 -26.58 -29.71 29.73
C LEU A 89 -27.94 -30.05 30.34
N ARG A 90 -29.03 -29.52 29.76
CA ARG A 90 -30.40 -29.75 30.24
C ARG A 90 -30.99 -31.11 29.85
N LYS A 91 -30.26 -31.95 29.10
CA LYS A 91 -30.78 -33.20 28.51
C LYS A 91 -32.12 -32.98 27.80
N ALA A 92 -32.26 -31.83 27.14
CA ALA A 92 -33.48 -31.49 26.43
C ALA A 92 -33.51 -32.30 25.13
N ASN A 93 -34.47 -33.21 24.99
CA ASN A 93 -34.73 -33.93 23.75
C ASN A 93 -35.40 -32.99 22.74
N VAL A 94 -34.62 -32.06 22.20
CA VAL A 94 -35.01 -31.23 21.08
C VAL A 94 -34.74 -32.03 19.80
N MET A 95 -35.72 -32.08 18.89
CA MET A 95 -35.47 -32.63 17.55
C MET A 95 -34.47 -31.74 16.82
N LEU A 96 -33.21 -32.16 16.79
CA LEU A 96 -32.19 -31.62 15.91
C LEU A 96 -31.89 -32.63 14.80
N SER A 97 -31.59 -32.12 13.61
CA SER A 97 -31.09 -32.93 12.49
C SER A 97 -29.67 -33.48 12.72
N TYR A 98 -28.98 -32.97 13.74
CA TYR A 98 -27.62 -33.36 14.14
C TYR A 98 -27.60 -33.63 15.64
N THR A 99 -26.69 -34.49 16.09
CA THR A 99 -26.48 -34.65 17.54
C THR A 99 -25.91 -33.37 18.14
N THR A 100 -26.14 -33.15 19.44
CA THR A 100 -25.58 -31.98 20.14
C THR A 100 -24.05 -31.95 20.10
N ASP A 101 -23.41 -33.12 20.05
CA ASP A 101 -21.95 -33.26 19.97
C ASP A 101 -21.40 -32.89 18.58
N GLU A 102 -22.06 -33.32 17.52
CA GLU A 102 -21.70 -32.94 16.14
C GLU A 102 -21.90 -31.45 15.90
N ALA A 103 -23.02 -30.88 16.38
CA ALA A 103 -23.30 -29.45 16.27
C ALA A 103 -22.25 -28.62 17.03
N GLU A 104 -21.88 -29.03 18.24
CA GLU A 104 -20.82 -28.38 19.03
C GLU A 104 -19.47 -28.41 18.30
N THR A 105 -19.10 -29.56 17.74
CA THR A 105 -17.84 -29.73 16.99
C THR A 105 -17.81 -28.86 15.73
N LEU A 106 -18.90 -28.86 14.96
CA LEU A 106 -19.03 -28.09 13.73
C LEU A 106 -19.01 -26.59 14.00
N LEU A 107 -19.76 -26.11 15.00
CA LEU A 107 -19.78 -24.70 15.38
C LEU A 107 -18.43 -24.24 15.92
N SER A 108 -17.77 -25.07 16.75
CA SER A 108 -16.42 -24.77 17.27
C SER A 108 -15.39 -24.68 16.14
N SER A 109 -15.43 -25.60 15.17
CA SER A 109 -14.55 -25.58 14.00
C SER A 109 -14.78 -24.34 13.11
N LYS A 110 -16.05 -23.99 12.86
CA LYS A 110 -16.40 -22.76 12.12
C LYS A 110 -15.94 -21.51 12.85
N LEU A 111 -16.07 -21.47 14.17
CA LEU A 111 -15.63 -20.36 15.02
C LEU A 111 -14.10 -20.20 14.98
N ALA A 112 -13.35 -21.31 15.10
CA ALA A 112 -11.90 -21.29 15.00
C ALA A 112 -11.44 -20.79 13.61
N THR A 113 -12.09 -21.24 12.55
CA THR A 113 -11.80 -20.81 11.17
C THR A 113 -12.10 -19.32 10.97
N ALA A 114 -13.23 -18.84 11.51
CA ALA A 114 -13.62 -17.43 11.44
C ALA A 114 -12.65 -16.52 12.20
N ASN A 115 -12.22 -16.92 13.41
CA ASN A 115 -11.22 -16.19 14.19
C ASN A 115 -9.86 -16.15 13.48
N THR A 116 -9.42 -17.29 12.94
CA THR A 116 -8.16 -17.36 12.17
C THR A 116 -8.22 -16.46 10.94
N SER A 117 -9.35 -16.49 10.20
CA SER A 117 -9.55 -15.63 9.04
C SER A 117 -9.58 -14.14 9.42
N LEU A 118 -10.17 -13.81 10.57
CA LEU A 118 -10.19 -12.44 11.08
C LEU A 118 -8.78 -11.96 11.43
N SER A 119 -7.99 -12.76 12.13
CA SER A 119 -6.58 -12.45 12.46
C SER A 119 -5.77 -12.19 11.20
N HIS A 120 -5.88 -13.06 10.20
CA HIS A 120 -5.18 -12.87 8.93
C HIS A 120 -5.61 -11.57 8.23
N CYS A 121 -6.91 -11.26 8.23
CA CYS A 121 -7.38 -10.01 7.63
C CYS A 121 -6.88 -8.77 8.40
N GLU A 122 -6.72 -8.86 9.73
CA GLU A 122 -6.15 -7.78 10.55
C GLU A 122 -4.67 -7.54 10.20
N GLU A 123 -3.88 -8.60 10.11
CA GLU A 123 -2.47 -8.53 9.68
C GLU A 123 -2.33 -7.96 8.26
N ASP A 124 -3.17 -8.42 7.32
CA ASP A 124 -3.16 -7.93 5.94
C ASP A 124 -3.53 -6.44 5.86
N LEU A 125 -4.44 -5.98 6.72
CA LEU A 125 -4.86 -4.58 6.78
C LEU A 125 -3.71 -3.70 7.31
N ASP A 126 -3.03 -4.13 8.36
CA ASP A 126 -1.87 -3.42 8.89
C ASP A 126 -0.74 -3.34 7.87
N PHE A 127 -0.47 -4.44 7.14
CA PHE A 127 0.48 -4.44 6.04
C PHE A 127 0.08 -3.42 4.95
N LEU A 128 -1.17 -3.41 4.50
CA LEU A 128 -1.64 -2.45 3.49
C LEU A 128 -1.45 -1.00 3.93
N ARG A 129 -1.69 -0.68 5.21
CA ARG A 129 -1.47 0.66 5.77
C ARG A 129 0.00 1.06 5.75
N GLU A 130 0.91 0.13 6.05
CA GLU A 130 2.35 0.37 5.95
C GLU A 130 2.77 0.64 4.49
N GLN A 131 2.21 -0.12 3.54
CA GLN A 131 2.47 0.09 2.13
C GLN A 131 1.94 1.44 1.61
N ILE A 132 0.75 1.86 2.04
CA ILE A 132 0.20 3.19 1.73
C ILE A 132 1.13 4.27 2.27
N THR A 133 1.53 4.17 3.54
CA THR A 133 2.43 5.14 4.19
C THR A 133 3.76 5.25 3.43
N THR A 134 4.35 4.11 3.04
CA THR A 134 5.60 4.08 2.27
C THR A 134 5.46 4.80 0.93
N MET A 135 4.35 4.59 0.23
CA MET A 135 4.07 5.24 -1.06
C MET A 135 3.78 6.74 -0.93
N GLU A 136 3.12 7.16 0.15
CA GLU A 136 2.91 8.58 0.47
C GLU A 136 4.23 9.30 0.73
N VAL A 137 5.12 8.68 1.51
CA VAL A 137 6.47 9.22 1.74
C VAL A 137 7.26 9.29 0.44
N ALA A 138 7.19 8.27 -0.43
CA ALA A 138 7.82 8.31 -1.75
C ALA A 138 7.30 9.47 -2.61
N THR A 139 5.98 9.68 -2.63
CA THR A 139 5.33 10.78 -3.35
C THR A 139 5.78 12.14 -2.80
N ALA A 140 5.87 12.29 -1.47
CA ALA A 140 6.37 13.52 -0.83
C ALA A 140 7.85 13.78 -1.17
N ARG A 141 8.69 12.74 -1.22
CA ARG A 141 10.10 12.85 -1.65
C ARG A 141 10.20 13.35 -3.09
N VAL A 142 9.40 12.80 -4.00
CA VAL A 142 9.35 13.24 -5.41
C VAL A 142 8.90 14.70 -5.52
N TYR A 143 7.85 15.09 -4.79
CA TYR A 143 7.38 16.48 -4.76
C TYR A 143 8.44 17.44 -4.23
N ASN A 144 9.12 17.07 -3.14
CA ASN A 144 10.20 17.87 -2.56
C ASN A 144 11.36 18.03 -3.54
N TRP A 145 11.73 16.98 -4.28
CA TRP A 145 12.74 17.04 -5.33
C TRP A 145 12.33 17.99 -6.47
N GLU A 146 11.09 17.91 -6.95
CA GLU A 146 10.57 18.79 -8.00
C GLU A 146 10.65 20.27 -7.58
N VAL A 147 10.27 20.59 -6.35
CA VAL A 147 10.36 21.95 -5.78
C VAL A 147 11.80 22.44 -5.74
N VAL A 148 12.76 21.59 -5.35
CA VAL A 148 14.19 21.93 -5.33
C VAL A 148 14.73 22.18 -6.75
N GLN A 149 14.36 21.35 -7.73
CA GLN A 149 14.77 21.57 -9.13
C GLN A 149 14.19 22.88 -9.67
N LYS A 150 12.91 23.16 -9.44
CA LYS A 150 12.27 24.41 -9.87
C LYS A 150 12.92 25.67 -9.26
N ARG A 151 13.43 25.57 -8.03
CA ARG A 151 14.21 26.65 -7.39
C ARG A 151 15.60 26.80 -8.00
N LYS A 152 16.28 25.68 -8.31
CA LYS A 152 17.59 25.68 -8.99
C LYS A 152 17.48 26.28 -10.40
N ASP A 153 16.46 25.89 -11.18
CA ASP A 153 16.21 26.43 -12.51
C ASP A 153 16.02 27.96 -12.49
N LYS A 154 15.20 28.46 -11.55
CA LYS A 154 15.01 29.92 -11.36
C LYS A 154 16.30 30.65 -11.00
N SER A 155 17.11 30.08 -10.11
CA SER A 155 18.41 30.69 -9.74
C SER A 155 19.42 30.65 -10.89
N GLY A 156 19.37 29.64 -11.76
CA GLY A 156 20.21 29.54 -12.96
C GLY A 156 19.81 30.54 -14.05
N GLU A 157 18.52 30.81 -14.22
CA GLU A 157 18.02 31.85 -15.14
C GLU A 157 18.42 33.27 -14.72
N GLU A 158 18.44 33.57 -13.41
CA GLU A 158 18.88 34.89 -12.94
C GLU A 158 20.39 35.12 -13.13
N VAL A 159 21.22 34.08 -12.92
CA VAL A 159 22.68 34.17 -13.13
C VAL A 159 23.05 34.31 -14.61
N THR A 160 22.33 33.65 -15.51
CA THR A 160 22.57 33.72 -16.97
C THR A 160 22.10 35.05 -17.59
N LYS A 161 21.02 35.66 -17.07
CA LYS A 161 20.64 37.04 -17.43
C LYS A 161 21.63 38.09 -16.92
N GLY A 162 22.27 37.87 -15.76
CA GLY A 162 23.27 38.78 -15.21
C GLY A 162 24.56 38.88 -16.07
N GLN A 163 25.02 37.77 -16.66
CA GLN A 163 26.26 37.75 -17.45
C GLN A 163 26.12 38.25 -18.90
N SER A 164 24.89 38.32 -19.44
CA SER A 164 24.63 38.82 -20.79
C SER A 164 24.47 40.36 -20.87
N GLY A 165 24.39 41.05 -19.72
CA GLY A 165 24.25 42.51 -19.64
C GLY A 165 25.56 43.30 -19.60
N GLU A 166 26.72 42.64 -19.44
CA GLU A 166 28.00 43.32 -19.18
C GLU A 166 29.03 43.06 -20.28
N LYS A 167 28.72 43.41 -21.54
CA LYS A 167 29.74 43.50 -22.61
C LYS A 167 29.30 44.28 -23.87
N THR A 168 28.71 45.47 -23.71
CA THR A 168 28.67 46.45 -24.80
C THR A 168 28.71 47.89 -24.25
N GLY A 169 29.85 48.55 -24.42
CA GLY A 169 30.00 50.00 -24.20
C GLY A 169 31.39 50.49 -24.62
N PRO A 170 31.53 51.66 -25.28
CA PRO A 170 32.34 51.77 -26.49
C PRO A 170 33.75 52.37 -26.31
N SER A 171 34.59 52.01 -27.29
CA SER A 171 35.81 52.65 -27.80
C SER A 171 36.04 54.12 -27.44
N LYS A 172 37.29 54.50 -27.11
CA LYS A 172 38.01 55.60 -27.79
C LYS A 172 39.48 55.77 -27.36
N ASN A 173 40.28 55.97 -28.41
CA ASN A 173 41.63 56.57 -28.54
C ASN A 173 42.86 55.78 -28.08
#